data_AF-A0A9P3RL58-F1
#
_entry.id   AF-A0A9P3RL58-F1
#
_cell.length_a   1.000
_cell.length_b   1.000
_cell.length_c   1.000
_cell.angle_alpha   90.00
_cell.angle_beta   90.00
_cell.angle_gamma   90.00
#
_symmetry.space_group_name_H-M   'P 1'
#
loop_
_entity.id
_entity.type
_entity.pdbx_description
1 polymer ?
#
loop_
_entity_poly.entity_id
_entity_poly.type
_entity_poly.pdbx_seq_one_letter_code
_entity_poly.pdbx_strand_id
1 'polypeptide(L)' 'MNEQEAKEIVLKWLKESSEFLTPVRLFFDLENINSKAPRQVVEAYLAIENRKVEYELLAEFAAWGLKEVTK' A
#
# COMPACT_ATOMS: atom_id res chain seq x y z
N MET A 1 -1.48 -3.58 -16.27
CA MET A 1 -2.14 -3.64 -14.96
C MET A 1 -3.15 -2.51 -14.91
N ASN A 2 -4.38 -2.79 -14.51
CA ASN A 2 -5.37 -1.74 -14.28
C ASN A 2 -5.26 -1.18 -12.85
N GLU A 3 -5.91 -0.05 -12.56
CA GLU A 3 -5.81 0.63 -11.26
C GLU A 3 -6.31 -0.24 -10.09
N GLN A 4 -7.31 -1.09 -10.33
CA GLN A 4 -7.86 -1.97 -9.29
C GLN A 4 -6.91 -3.13 -8.95
N GLU A 5 -6.31 -3.75 -9.97
CA GLU A 5 -5.26 -4.76 -9.80
C GLU A 5 -4.05 -4.18 -9.06
N ALA A 6 -3.64 -2.96 -9.43
CA ALA A 6 -2.56 -2.23 -8.77
C ALA A 6 -2.89 -1.99 -7.29
N LYS A 7 -4.10 -1.51 -6.99
CA LYS A 7 -4.57 -1.31 -5.62
C LYS A 7 -4.48 -2.60 -4.80
N GLU A 8 -4.92 -3.74 -5.35
CA GLU A 8 -4.91 -5.02 -4.64
C GLU A 8 -3.48 -5.50 -4.32
N ILE A 9 -2.55 -5.34 -5.26
CA ILE A 9 -1.13 -5.69 -5.07
C ILE A 9 -0.53 -4.85 -3.93
N VAL A 10 -0.72 -3.53 -3.97
CA VAL A 10 -0.17 -2.64 -2.95
C VAL A 10 -0.82 -2.89 -1.59
N LEU A 11 -2.15 -3.06 -1.55
CA LEU A 11 -2.88 -3.30 -0.30
C LEU A 11 -2.44 -4.60 0.38
N LYS A 12 -2.22 -5.66 -0.40
CA LYS A 12 -1.72 -6.93 0.12
C LYS A 12 -0.34 -6.74 0.76
N TRP A 13 0.58 -6.09 0.06
CA TRP A 13 1.93 -5.84 0.57
C TRP A 13 1.94 -4.97 1.82
N LEU A 14 1.09 -3.94 1.88
CA LEU A 14 0.95 -3.07 3.05
C LEU A 14 0.51 -3.86 4.29
N LYS A 15 -0.47 -4.76 4.15
CA LYS A 15 -0.96 -5.61 5.24
C LYS A 15 0.13 -6.55 5.74
N GLU A 16 0.78 -7.29 4.85
CA GLU A 16 1.84 -8.24 5.20
C GLU A 16 3.06 -7.54 5.84
N SER A 17 3.45 -6.38 5.33
CA SER A 17 4.63 -5.66 5.80
C SER A 17 4.39 -4.87 7.09
N SER A 18 3.12 -4.62 7.44
CA SER A 18 2.75 -3.90 8.67
C SER A 18 3.04 -4.69 9.95
N GLU A 19 3.32 -5.99 9.86
CA GLU A 19 3.81 -6.79 10.98
C GLU A 19 5.20 -6.33 11.47
N PHE A 20 6.00 -5.73 10.58
CA PHE A 20 7.39 -5.39 10.84
C PHE A 20 7.69 -3.90 10.76
N LEU A 21 6.86 -3.14 10.05
CA LEU A 21 7.12 -1.74 9.71
C LEU A 21 5.92 -0.85 10.07
N THR A 22 6.22 0.39 10.47
CA THR A 22 5.17 1.39 10.71
C THR A 22 4.56 1.87 9.39
N PRO A 23 3.29 2.32 9.38
CA PRO A 23 2.65 2.88 8.18
C PRO A 23 3.46 4.00 7.51
N VAL A 24 4.07 4.87 8.31
CA VAL A 24 4.96 5.95 7.82
C VAL A 24 6.13 5.38 7.02
N ARG A 25 6.75 4.29 7.49
CA ARG A 25 7.86 3.67 6.78
C ARG A 25 7.40 2.98 5.50
N LEU A 26 6.23 2.33 5.52
CA LEU A 26 5.67 1.66 4.34
C LEU A 26 5.38 2.65 3.21
N PHE A 27 4.74 3.79 3.52
CA PHE A 27 4.47 4.82 2.50
C PHE A 27 5.75 5.45 1.96
N PHE A 28 6.74 5.69 2.83
CA PHE A 28 8.06 6.13 2.39
C PHE A 28 8.70 5.14 1.41
N ASP A 29 8.58 3.83 1.67
CA ASP A 29 9.11 2.82 0.76
C ASP A 29 8.31 2.79 -0.57
N LEU A 30 7.01 3.11 -0.60
CA LEU A 30 6.26 3.19 -1.87
C LEU A 30 6.66 4.39 -2.74
N GLU A 31 6.94 5.54 -2.13
CA GLU A 31 7.22 6.80 -2.85
C GLU A 31 8.69 6.97 -3.24
N ASN A 32 9.60 6.18 -2.67
CA ASN A 32 11.04 6.38 -2.84
C ASN A 32 11.62 5.52 -3.97
N ILE A 33 12.44 6.13 -4.83
CA ILE A 33 13.23 5.44 -5.87
C ILE A 33 14.17 4.37 -5.29
N ASN A 34 14.67 4.57 -4.07
CA ASN A 34 15.49 3.59 -3.34
C ASN A 34 14.63 2.66 -2.45
N SER A 35 13.39 2.40 -2.85
CA SER A 35 12.44 1.55 -2.16
C SER A 35 13.04 0.21 -1.76
N LYS A 36 12.72 -0.25 -0.55
CA LYS A 36 12.89 -1.66 -0.16
C LYS A 36 11.69 -2.54 -0.52
N ALA A 37 10.60 -1.96 -1.01
CA ALA A 37 9.45 -2.70 -1.47
C ALA A 37 9.82 -3.52 -2.72
N PRO A 38 9.19 -4.68 -2.93
CA PRO A 38 9.36 -5.45 -4.15
C PRO A 38 9.05 -4.59 -5.38
N ARG A 39 9.82 -4.77 -6.45
CA ARG A 39 9.67 -4.01 -7.70
C ARG A 39 8.23 -3.98 -8.22
N GLN A 40 7.54 -5.12 -8.18
CA GLN A 40 6.14 -5.23 -8.61
C GLN A 40 5.19 -4.34 -7.79
N VAL A 41 5.47 -4.14 -6.50
CA VAL A 41 4.66 -3.29 -5.62
C VAL A 41 4.89 -1.82 -5.95
N VAL A 42 6.14 -1.42 -6.20
CA VAL A 42 6.46 -0.05 -6.64
C VAL A 42 5.83 0.25 -7.99
N GLU A 43 5.95 -0.66 -8.95
CA GLU A 43 5.32 -0.53 -10.27
C GLU A 43 3.79 -0.48 -10.16
N ALA A 44 3.18 -1.23 -9.22
CA ALA A 44 1.77 -1.14 -8.92
C ALA A 44 1.37 0.21 -8.33
N TYR A 45 2.11 0.71 -7.35
CA TYR A 45 1.84 2.01 -6.78
C TYR A 45 1.94 3.14 -7.81
N LEU A 46 2.96 3.12 -8.68
CA LEU A 46 3.14 4.10 -9.75
C LEU A 46 2.07 3.99 -10.86
N ALA A 47 1.42 2.83 -11.02
CA ALA A 47 0.32 2.65 -11.97
C ALA A 47 -1.03 3.21 -11.46
N ILE A 48 -1.10 3.63 -10.20
CA ILE A 48 -2.27 4.34 -9.65
C ILE A 48 -2.14 5.82 -10.01
N GLU A 49 -2.64 6.20 -11.18
CA GLU A 49 -2.58 7.60 -11.65
C GLU A 49 -3.70 8.46 -11.02
N ASN A 50 -4.83 7.83 -10.66
CA ASN A 50 -5.97 8.50 -10.06
C ASN A 50 -5.85 8.62 -8.54
N ARG A 51 -5.73 9.86 -8.04
CA ARG A 51 -5.72 10.17 -6.59
C ARG A 51 -6.90 9.60 -5.82
N LYS A 52 -8.07 9.43 -6.45
CA LYS A 52 -9.22 8.81 -5.79
C LYS A 52 -8.91 7.36 -5.40
N VAL A 53 -8.29 6.59 -6.30
CA VAL A 53 -7.93 5.19 -6.07
C VAL A 53 -6.84 5.09 -5.01
N GLU A 54 -5.90 6.02 -5.00
CA GLU A 54 -4.90 6.15 -3.93
C GLU A 54 -5.55 6.40 -2.56
N TYR A 55 -6.53 7.30 -2.46
CA TYR A 55 -7.25 7.49 -1.20
C TYR A 55 -8.10 6.29 -0.79
N GLU A 56 -8.70 5.57 -1.74
CA GLU A 56 -9.41 4.32 -1.48
C GLU A 56 -8.46 3.26 -0.90
N LEU A 57 -7.26 3.10 -1.48
CA LEU A 57 -6.21 2.22 -0.97
C LEU A 57 -5.85 2.54 0.49
N LEU A 58 -5.60 3.82 0.78
CA LEU A 58 -5.24 4.29 2.12
C LEU A 58 -6.37 4.06 3.13
N ALA A 59 -7.61 4.34 2.73
CA ALA A 59 -8.79 4.11 3.57
C ALA A 59 -9.00 2.62 3.87
N GLU A 60 -8.83 1.74 2.88
CA GLU A 60 -8.93 0.30 3.05
C GLU A 60 -7.84 -0.25 3.98
N PHE A 61 -6.60 0.24 3.84
CA PHE A 61 -5.51 -0.15 4.73
C PHE A 61 -5.75 0.30 6.17
N ALA A 62 -6.18 1.55 6.37
CA ALA A 62 -6.50 2.08 7.69
C ALA A 62 -7.67 1.32 8.35
N ALA A 63 -8.75 1.05 7.59
CA ALA A 63 -9.90 0.30 8.09
C ALA A 63 -9.55 -1.13 8.48
N TRP A 64 -8.62 -1.76 7.77
CA TRP A 64 -8.08 -3.06 8.16
C TRP A 64 -7.27 -2.99 9.44
N GLY A 65 -6.32 -2.05 9.55
CA GLY A 65 -5.47 -1.91 10.74
C GLY A 65 -6.26 -1.62 12.01
N LEU A 66 -7.30 -0.78 11.92
CA LEU A 66 -8.18 -0.50 13.06
C LEU A 66 -8.98 -1.73 13.53
N LYS A 67 -9.33 -2.66 12.64
CA LYS A 67 -10.01 -3.90 13.00
C LYS A 67 -9.07 -4.91 13.68
N GLU A 68 -7.83 -4.99 13.23
CA GLU A 68 -6.85 -5.90 13.83
C GLU A 68 -6.45 -5.49 15.25
N VAL A 69 -6.42 -4.18 15.56
CA VAL A 69 -6.16 -3.68 16.93
C VAL A 69 -7.31 -3.99 17.90
N THR A 70 -8.52 -4.22 17.40
CA THR A 70 -9.70 -4.55 18.22
C THR A 70 -9.89 -6.05 18.50
N LYS A 71 -8.97 -6.92 18.07
CA LYS A 71 -8.92 -8.34 18.44
C LYS A 71 -8.03 -8.57 19.66
#